data_AF-A0A2J7Q5I0-F1
#
_entry.id   AF-A0A2J7Q5I0-F1
#
_cell.length_a   1.000
_cell.length_b   1.000
_cell.length_c   1.000
_cell.angle_alpha   90.00
_cell.angle_beta   90.00
_cell.angle_gamma   90.00
#
_symmetry.space_group_name_H-M   'P 1'
#
loop_
_entity.id
_entity.type
_entity.pdbx_description
1 polymer ?
#
loop_
_entity_poly.entity_id
_entity_poly.type
_entity_poly.pdbx_seq_one_letter_code
_entity_poly.pdbx_strand_id
1 'polypeptide(L)'
;MPDPTVTSDPIALRDALLTYVCHGAQLPCVDGLSVNKLQEICVRMEQVTGLFAYTEWEARQYVKSSNLKRYCLLRAYGLMRDIVSHMLRIMSEGKPKLVLYSGHDRTLQYLAIALGVVSEVTMVPHYASRLVLEVYKNRELQLTSSQPKDGPIARDFFFRLVFNGRDLTNHIHFCKGATIILMHQLNKCNVTEIPHNATNSQSWTKKQSPVYLCPIESIIRFLHDDYFLSFNASNFKDACAIHN
;
A
#
# COMPACT_ATOMS: atom_id res chain seq x y z
N MET A 1 -35.89 9.80 6.24
CA MET A 1 -35.33 8.75 7.12
C MET A 1 -34.04 8.27 6.48
N PRO A 2 -32.91 8.20 7.20
CA PRO A 2 -31.72 7.55 6.68
C PRO A 2 -32.01 6.07 6.43
N ASP A 3 -31.39 5.52 5.38
CA ASP A 3 -31.56 4.14 4.95
C ASP A 3 -31.20 3.18 6.12
N PRO A 4 -32.11 2.24 6.51
CA PRO A 4 -31.87 1.33 7.63
C PRO A 4 -30.59 0.49 7.45
N THR A 5 -30.15 0.25 6.21
CA THR A 5 -28.92 -0.50 5.93
C THR A 5 -27.65 0.26 6.35
N VAL A 6 -27.68 1.60 6.32
CA VAL A 6 -26.56 2.46 6.72
C VAL A 6 -26.47 2.58 8.24
N THR A 7 -27.60 2.49 8.95
CA THR A 7 -27.63 2.63 10.42
C THR A 7 -26.99 1.47 11.18
N SER A 8 -26.77 0.33 10.53
CA SER A 8 -26.13 -0.86 11.11
C SER A 8 -24.76 -1.18 10.49
N ASP A 9 -24.26 -0.37 9.55
CA ASP A 9 -22.96 -0.62 8.93
C ASP A 9 -21.82 -0.21 9.89
N PRO A 10 -21.02 -1.16 10.38
CA PRO A 10 -19.91 -0.88 11.28
C PRO A 10 -18.84 0.01 10.63
N ILE A 11 -18.70 -0.01 9.29
CA ILE A 11 -17.74 0.81 8.56
C ILE A 11 -18.19 2.26 8.53
N ALA A 12 -19.46 2.52 8.18
CA ALA A 12 -20.04 3.86 8.20
C ALA A 12 -20.01 4.47 9.61
N LEU A 13 -20.34 3.67 10.64
CA LEU A 13 -20.29 4.13 12.03
C LEU A 13 -18.85 4.45 12.48
N ARG A 14 -17.88 3.64 12.05
CA ARG A 14 -16.45 3.91 12.30
C ARG A 14 -16.02 5.22 11.69
N ASP A 15 -16.34 5.47 10.42
CA ASP A 15 -15.95 6.70 9.72
C ASP A 15 -16.55 7.96 10.38
N ALA A 16 -17.84 7.89 10.74
CA ALA A 16 -18.50 8.97 11.47
C ALA A 16 -17.84 9.27 12.83
N LEU A 17 -17.52 8.24 13.62
CA LEU A 17 -16.90 8.40 14.94
C LEU A 17 -15.43 8.82 14.87
N LEU A 18 -14.72 8.43 13.81
CA LEU A 18 -13.31 8.75 13.62
C LEU A 18 -13.06 10.26 13.55
N THR A 19 -14.02 11.03 13.00
CA THR A 19 -13.95 12.50 13.00
C THR A 19 -13.88 13.05 14.42
N TYR A 20 -14.69 12.54 15.35
CA TYR A 20 -14.68 13.00 16.75
C TYR A 20 -13.37 12.65 17.44
N VAL A 21 -12.90 11.41 17.26
CA VAL A 21 -11.66 10.91 17.86
C VAL A 21 -10.44 11.70 17.36
N CYS A 22 -10.33 11.91 16.05
CA CYS A 22 -9.19 12.61 15.46
C CYS A 22 -9.11 14.09 15.85
N HIS A 23 -10.24 14.75 16.12
CA HIS A 23 -10.28 16.16 16.52
C HIS A 23 -10.38 16.36 18.04
N GLY A 24 -10.43 15.29 18.83
CA GLY A 24 -10.66 15.39 20.27
C GLY A 24 -12.01 16.01 20.64
N ALA A 25 -13.02 15.87 19.77
CA ALA A 25 -14.36 16.39 19.99
C ALA A 25 -15.18 15.47 20.91
N GLN A 26 -16.22 16.02 21.53
CA GLN A 26 -17.14 15.25 22.38
C GLN A 26 -17.95 14.25 21.53
N LEU A 27 -18.03 13.01 22.00
CA LEU A 27 -18.80 11.96 21.35
C LEU A 27 -20.31 12.27 21.37
N PRO A 28 -21.07 11.82 20.36
CA PRO A 28 -22.48 12.15 20.26
C PRO A 28 -23.29 11.58 21.43
N CYS A 29 -24.21 12.41 21.92
CA CYS A 29 -25.19 12.07 22.94
C CYS A 29 -26.60 12.38 22.42
N VAL A 30 -27.57 11.56 22.79
CA VAL A 30 -28.99 11.80 22.50
C VAL A 30 -29.79 11.84 23.79
N ASP A 31 -30.73 12.77 23.86
CA ASP A 31 -31.71 12.82 24.94
C ASP A 31 -32.69 11.65 24.78
N GLY A 32 -32.55 10.63 25.63
CA GLY A 32 -33.46 9.50 25.67
C GLY A 32 -34.80 9.91 26.27
N LEU A 33 -35.89 9.75 25.51
CA LEU A 33 -37.26 9.78 26.02
C LEU A 33 -37.52 8.52 26.86
N SER A 34 -37.04 8.50 28.10
CA SER A 34 -37.53 7.56 29.11
C SER A 34 -38.70 8.21 29.84
N VAL A 35 -39.78 7.43 29.99
CA VAL A 35 -41.11 7.85 30.45
C VAL A 35 -41.12 8.65 31.76
N ASN A 36 -40.03 8.66 32.55
CA ASN A 36 -39.94 9.43 33.80
C ASN A 36 -38.56 10.05 34.14
N LYS A 37 -37.62 10.20 33.19
CA LYS A 37 -36.36 10.95 33.38
C LYS A 37 -35.68 11.23 32.03
N LEU A 38 -35.24 12.46 31.80
CA LEU A 38 -34.26 12.76 30.74
C LEU A 38 -32.97 12.01 31.08
N GLN A 39 -32.75 10.87 30.43
CA GLN A 39 -31.50 10.14 30.54
C GLN A 39 -30.74 10.34 29.23
N GLU A 40 -29.65 11.10 29.32
CA GLU A 40 -28.73 11.31 28.22
C GLU A 40 -28.01 9.99 27.91
N ILE A 41 -28.14 9.50 26.68
CA ILE A 41 -27.45 8.31 26.20
C ILE A 41 -26.29 8.78 25.33
N CYS A 42 -25.09 8.71 25.88
CA CYS A 42 -23.86 9.09 25.21
C CYS A 42 -23.10 7.88 24.67
N VAL A 43 -22.47 8.05 23.51
CA VAL A 43 -21.48 7.09 23.03
C VAL A 43 -20.22 7.20 23.90
N ARG A 44 -19.77 6.08 24.47
CA ARG A 44 -18.56 6.00 25.30
C ARG A 44 -17.35 5.58 24.49
N MET A 45 -16.16 6.00 24.94
CA MET A 45 -14.90 5.64 24.28
C MET A 45 -14.67 4.11 24.24
N GLU A 46 -15.17 3.35 25.21
CA GLU A 46 -15.08 1.88 25.17
C GLU A 46 -15.85 1.30 23.97
N GLN A 47 -17.00 1.89 23.63
CA GLN A 47 -17.82 1.46 22.49
C GLN A 47 -17.12 1.79 21.17
N VAL A 48 -16.51 2.97 21.06
CA VAL A 48 -15.71 3.37 19.90
C VAL A 48 -14.53 2.41 19.69
N THR A 49 -13.79 2.13 20.76
CA THR A 49 -12.64 1.22 20.73
C THR A 49 -13.07 -0.20 20.34
N GLY A 50 -14.19 -0.67 20.89
CA GLY A 50 -14.77 -1.97 20.52
C GLY A 50 -15.17 -2.05 19.05
N LEU A 51 -15.81 -1.01 18.51
CA LEU A 51 -16.16 -0.91 17.09
C LEU A 51 -14.91 -0.94 16.20
N PHE A 52 -13.88 -0.18 16.56
CA PHE A 52 -12.64 -0.12 15.77
C PHE A 52 -11.95 -1.49 15.76
N ALA A 53 -11.82 -2.11 16.93
CA ALA A 53 -11.27 -3.46 17.06
C ALA A 53 -12.07 -4.50 16.25
N TYR A 54 -13.41 -4.40 16.26
CA TYR A 54 -14.27 -5.27 15.47
C TYR A 54 -14.04 -5.10 13.96
N THR A 55 -14.06 -3.87 13.44
CA THR A 55 -13.83 -3.62 12.00
C THR A 55 -12.45 -4.06 11.53
N GLU A 56 -11.43 -3.90 12.37
CA GLU A 56 -10.07 -4.37 12.06
C GLU A 56 -10.01 -5.90 12.07
N TRP A 57 -10.61 -6.54 13.06
CA TRP A 57 -10.71 -7.99 13.14
C TRP A 57 -11.47 -8.57 11.93
N GLU A 58 -12.57 -7.94 11.54
CA GLU A 58 -13.39 -8.32 10.39
C GLU A 58 -12.56 -8.23 9.10
N ALA A 59 -11.85 -7.12 8.88
CA ALA A 59 -10.95 -6.94 7.74
C ALA A 59 -9.90 -8.05 7.66
N ARG A 60 -9.30 -8.45 8.79
CA ARG A 60 -8.34 -9.57 8.87
C ARG A 60 -8.94 -10.90 8.46
N GLN A 61 -10.23 -11.13 8.69
CA GLN A 61 -10.89 -12.36 8.23
C GLN A 61 -11.16 -12.33 6.73
N TYR A 62 -11.68 -11.22 6.21
CA TYR A 62 -12.05 -11.11 4.80
C TYR A 62 -10.86 -11.24 3.85
N VAL A 63 -9.67 -10.78 4.24
CA VAL A 63 -8.49 -10.84 3.37
C VAL A 63 -7.99 -12.27 3.12
N LYS A 64 -8.42 -13.25 3.93
CA LYS A 64 -8.18 -14.68 3.66
C LYS A 64 -9.05 -15.21 2.51
N SER A 65 -10.10 -14.50 2.13
CA SER A 65 -11.02 -14.91 1.07
C SER A 65 -10.39 -14.79 -0.32
N SER A 66 -10.38 -15.89 -1.06
CA SER A 66 -9.98 -15.91 -2.47
C SER A 66 -10.88 -15.04 -3.34
N ASN A 67 -12.18 -14.98 -3.02
CA ASN A 67 -13.15 -14.13 -3.71
C ASN A 67 -12.84 -12.65 -3.53
N LEU A 68 -12.45 -12.23 -2.31
CA LEU A 68 -12.03 -10.84 -2.10
C LEU A 68 -10.76 -10.54 -2.89
N LYS A 69 -9.80 -11.47 -2.94
CA LYS A 69 -8.58 -11.29 -3.73
C LYS A 69 -8.89 -11.10 -5.22
N ARG A 70 -9.78 -11.92 -5.78
CA ARG A 70 -10.29 -11.78 -7.15
C ARG A 70 -10.99 -10.43 -7.36
N TYR A 71 -11.87 -10.05 -6.45
CA TYR A 71 -12.52 -8.74 -6.51
C TYR A 71 -11.51 -7.58 -6.53
N CYS A 72 -10.51 -7.61 -5.65
CA CYS A 72 -9.47 -6.58 -5.56
C CYS A 72 -8.63 -6.50 -6.84
N LEU A 73 -8.28 -7.65 -7.44
CA LEU A 73 -7.57 -7.69 -8.72
C LEU A 73 -8.36 -6.97 -9.82
N LEU A 74 -9.65 -7.25 -9.96
CA LEU A 74 -10.47 -6.54 -10.97
C LEU A 74 -10.54 -5.04 -10.68
N ARG A 75 -10.76 -4.63 -9.43
CA ARG A 75 -10.88 -3.21 -9.04
C ARG A 75 -9.57 -2.44 -9.21
N ALA A 76 -8.42 -3.09 -9.01
CA ALA A 76 -7.10 -2.46 -9.12
C ALA A 76 -6.53 -2.42 -10.54
N TYR A 77 -7.05 -3.23 -11.47
CA TYR A 77 -6.45 -3.44 -12.80
C TYR A 77 -6.17 -2.15 -13.56
N GLY A 78 -7.15 -1.24 -13.63
CA GLY A 78 -7.00 0.02 -14.36
C GLY A 78 -5.83 0.86 -13.85
N LEU A 79 -5.75 1.03 -12.52
CA LEU A 79 -4.66 1.78 -11.88
C LEU A 79 -3.32 1.04 -12.00
N MET A 80 -3.31 -0.29 -11.83
CA MET A 80 -2.09 -1.09 -12.00
C MET A 80 -1.51 -0.94 -13.41
N ARG A 81 -2.36 -1.03 -14.44
CA ARG A 81 -1.96 -0.86 -15.84
C ARG A 81 -1.40 0.54 -16.09
N ASP A 82 -2.03 1.57 -15.54
CA ASP A 82 -1.56 2.95 -15.67
C ASP A 82 -0.21 3.17 -14.98
N ILE A 83 -0.03 2.62 -13.77
CA ILE A 83 1.24 2.66 -13.05
C ILE A 83 2.36 1.99 -13.87
N VAL A 84 2.13 0.78 -14.38
CA VAL A 84 3.13 0.06 -15.19
C VAL A 84 3.44 0.83 -16.48
N SER A 85 2.44 1.46 -17.11
CA SER A 85 2.66 2.33 -18.27
C SER A 85 3.57 3.51 -17.94
N HIS A 86 3.38 4.16 -16.79
CA HIS A 86 4.26 5.23 -16.33
C HIS A 86 5.67 4.73 -16.00
N MET A 87 5.81 3.54 -15.40
CA MET A 87 7.12 2.93 -15.18
C MET A 87 7.88 2.73 -16.50
N LEU A 88 7.20 2.21 -17.53
CA LEU A 88 7.80 2.04 -18.86
C LEU A 88 8.24 3.38 -19.47
N ARG A 89 7.44 4.44 -19.35
CA ARG A 89 7.81 5.79 -19.80
C ARG A 89 9.02 6.35 -19.04
N ILE A 90 9.10 6.12 -17.73
CA ILE A 90 10.25 6.50 -16.91
C ILE A 90 11.52 5.80 -17.41
N MET A 91 11.42 4.53 -17.82
CA MET A 91 12.55 3.77 -18.34
C MET A 91 12.99 4.24 -19.73
N SER A 92 12.05 4.53 -20.64
CA SER A 92 12.34 4.90 -22.03
C SER A 92 12.69 6.39 -22.19
N GLU A 93 11.91 7.28 -21.59
CA GLU A 93 12.00 8.74 -21.77
C GLU A 93 12.66 9.45 -20.58
N GLY A 94 12.82 8.77 -19.44
CA GLY A 94 13.31 9.38 -18.21
C GLY A 94 12.32 10.34 -17.54
N LYS A 95 11.06 10.37 -18.00
CA LYS A 95 9.97 11.24 -17.53
C LYS A 95 8.65 10.42 -17.44
N PRO A 96 7.69 10.82 -16.59
CA PRO A 96 7.77 11.87 -15.55
C PRO A 96 8.60 11.43 -14.33
N LYS A 97 9.16 12.36 -13.54
CA LYS A 97 9.94 12.00 -12.33
C LYS A 97 9.08 11.61 -11.12
N LEU A 98 7.84 12.08 -11.10
CA LEU A 98 6.88 11.83 -10.03
C LEU A 98 5.49 11.73 -10.66
N VAL A 99 4.72 10.75 -10.22
CA VAL A 99 3.29 10.62 -10.52
C VAL A 99 2.57 10.52 -9.19
N LEU A 100 1.55 11.35 -8.99
CA LEU A 100 0.77 11.39 -7.76
C LEU A 100 -0.67 10.98 -8.06
N TYR A 101 -1.13 9.94 -7.37
CA TYR A 101 -2.53 9.51 -7.38
C TYR A 101 -3.14 9.83 -6.02
N SER A 102 -4.25 10.57 -6.02
CA SER A 102 -5.09 10.74 -4.83
C SER A 102 -6.22 9.72 -4.91
N GLY A 103 -6.37 8.91 -3.88
CA GLY A 103 -7.34 7.82 -3.84
C GLY A 103 -7.83 7.58 -2.42
N HIS A 104 -8.68 6.56 -2.25
CA HIS A 104 -9.26 6.21 -0.96
C HIS A 104 -8.49 5.07 -0.30
N ASP A 105 -8.81 4.81 0.97
CA ASP A 105 -8.39 3.62 1.73
C ASP A 105 -8.61 2.32 0.93
N ARG A 106 -9.77 2.20 0.27
CA ARG A 106 -10.10 1.08 -0.61
C ARG A 106 -9.17 1.00 -1.83
N THR A 107 -8.76 2.12 -2.41
CA THR A 107 -7.81 2.14 -3.53
C THR A 107 -6.47 1.54 -3.11
N LEU A 108 -5.95 1.94 -1.96
CA LEU A 108 -4.71 1.41 -1.40
C LEU A 108 -4.85 -0.08 -1.07
N GLN A 109 -5.97 -0.47 -0.47
CA GLN A 109 -6.26 -1.88 -0.15
C GLN A 109 -6.29 -2.75 -1.40
N TYR A 110 -7.03 -2.35 -2.44
CA TYR A 110 -7.12 -3.12 -3.69
C TYR A 110 -5.76 -3.24 -4.37
N LEU A 111 -4.99 -2.14 -4.41
CA LEU A 111 -3.67 -2.13 -5.03
C LEU A 111 -2.67 -3.01 -4.26
N ALA A 112 -2.64 -2.93 -2.93
CA ALA A 112 -1.76 -3.76 -2.09
C ALA A 112 -2.07 -5.25 -2.25
N ILE A 113 -3.36 -5.63 -2.22
CA ILE A 113 -3.82 -7.01 -2.42
C ILE A 113 -3.48 -7.49 -3.83
N ALA A 114 -3.63 -6.64 -4.86
CA ALA A 114 -3.28 -6.98 -6.24
C ALA A 114 -1.77 -7.22 -6.43
N LEU A 115 -0.91 -6.46 -5.74
CA LEU A 115 0.53 -6.73 -5.66
C LEU A 115 0.85 -8.00 -4.84
N GLY A 116 -0.14 -8.58 -4.16
CA GLY A 116 0.02 -9.73 -3.28
C GLY A 116 0.68 -9.37 -1.94
N VAL A 117 0.75 -8.07 -1.62
CA VAL A 117 1.28 -7.58 -0.36
C VAL A 117 0.13 -7.51 0.63
N VAL A 118 0.00 -8.58 1.39
CA VAL A 118 -1.05 -8.75 2.39
C VAL A 118 -0.40 -8.70 3.77
N SER A 119 -0.54 -7.57 4.45
CA SER A 119 0.00 -7.33 5.80
C SER A 119 -0.99 -6.53 6.62
N GLU A 120 -0.91 -6.59 7.95
CA GLU A 120 -1.84 -5.84 8.84
C GLU A 120 -1.89 -4.35 8.47
N VAL A 121 -0.73 -3.75 8.14
CA VAL A 121 -0.62 -2.33 7.77
C VAL A 121 -1.26 -1.97 6.43
N THR A 122 -1.40 -2.92 5.50
CA THR A 122 -1.98 -2.69 4.16
C THR A 122 -3.47 -3.02 4.09
N MET A 123 -3.98 -3.84 5.01
CA MET A 123 -5.39 -4.25 5.04
C MET A 123 -6.31 -3.13 5.51
N VAL A 124 -5.88 -2.33 6.49
CA VAL A 124 -6.66 -1.21 7.04
C VAL A 124 -5.82 0.07 6.95
N PRO A 125 -5.75 0.70 5.76
CA PRO A 125 -5.02 1.95 5.61
C PRO A 125 -5.64 3.04 6.49
N HIS A 126 -4.82 3.71 7.30
CA HIS A 126 -5.22 4.88 8.08
C HIS A 126 -5.22 6.13 7.20
N TYR A 127 -5.78 7.24 7.69
CA TYR A 127 -5.68 8.53 7.02
C TYR A 127 -4.22 8.90 6.70
N ALA A 128 -4.04 9.56 5.55
CA ALA A 128 -2.74 9.91 4.98
C ALA A 128 -1.79 8.71 4.75
N SER A 129 -2.33 7.49 4.67
CA SER A 129 -1.52 6.34 4.23
C SER A 129 -1.05 6.54 2.80
N ARG A 130 0.20 6.15 2.55
CA ARG A 130 0.87 6.30 1.26
C ARG A 130 1.51 4.98 0.82
N LEU A 131 1.25 4.62 -0.42
CA LEU A 131 1.91 3.54 -1.14
C LEU A 131 2.78 4.18 -2.22
N VAL A 132 4.08 3.95 -2.15
CA VAL A 132 5.08 4.54 -3.05
C VAL A 132 5.75 3.42 -3.83
N LEU A 133 5.77 3.56 -5.15
CA LEU A 133 6.54 2.72 -6.06
C LEU A 133 7.72 3.52 -6.59
N GLU A 134 8.93 3.15 -6.18
CA GLU A 134 10.17 3.82 -6.55
C GLU A 134 10.83 3.03 -7.70
N VAL A 135 11.33 3.71 -8.72
CA VAL A 135 12.03 3.10 -9.85
C VAL A 135 13.52 3.43 -9.78
N TYR A 136 14.35 2.39 -9.84
CA TYR A 136 15.80 2.47 -9.77
C TYR A 136 16.42 1.93 -11.05
N LYS A 137 17.57 2.50 -11.42
CA LYS A 137 18.41 2.01 -12.52
C LYS A 137 19.77 1.63 -11.95
N ASN A 138 20.22 0.41 -12.20
CA ASN A 138 21.58 0.00 -11.84
C ASN A 138 22.59 0.64 -12.81
N ARG A 139 23.57 1.39 -12.28
CA ARG A 139 24.64 2.00 -13.09
C ARG A 139 25.84 1.08 -13.26
N GLU A 140 26.01 0.08 -12.40
CA GLU A 140 27.21 -0.76 -12.32
C GLU A 140 27.21 -1.85 -13.40
N LEU A 141 26.03 -2.36 -13.78
CA LEU A 141 25.83 -3.27 -14.92
C LEU A 141 26.17 -2.64 -16.28
N GLN A 142 26.28 -1.30 -16.35
CA GLN A 142 26.68 -0.62 -17.58
C GLN A 142 28.19 -0.66 -17.82
N LEU A 143 29.01 -0.86 -16.78
CA LEU A 143 30.48 -0.86 -16.91
C LEU A 143 31.05 -2.21 -17.35
N THR A 144 30.35 -3.31 -17.08
CA THR A 144 30.79 -4.68 -17.42
C THR A 144 30.23 -5.18 -18.75
N SER A 145 29.22 -4.50 -19.31
CA SER A 145 28.59 -4.83 -20.59
C SER A 145 29.18 -4.00 -21.74
N SER A 146 30.47 -4.22 -22.04
CA SER A 146 31.14 -3.69 -23.23
C SER A 146 30.84 -4.51 -24.50
N GLN A 147 29.58 -4.91 -24.67
CA GLN A 147 29.05 -5.61 -25.85
C GLN A 147 27.74 -4.93 -26.29
N PRO A 148 27.40 -4.97 -27.58
CA PRO A 148 26.34 -4.15 -28.17
C PRO A 148 24.97 -4.44 -27.54
N LYS A 149 24.14 -3.38 -27.52
CA LYS A 149 22.84 -3.26 -26.87
C LYS A 149 21.72 -4.10 -27.53
N ASP A 150 21.86 -5.42 -27.53
CA ASP A 150 20.78 -6.33 -27.97
C ASP A 150 20.07 -7.05 -26.81
N GLY A 151 20.24 -6.55 -25.58
CA GLY A 151 19.50 -6.99 -24.40
C GLY A 151 18.25 -6.12 -24.14
N PRO A 152 17.15 -6.69 -23.61
CA PRO A 152 15.98 -5.89 -23.27
C PRO A 152 16.35 -4.82 -22.23
N ILE A 153 16.00 -3.56 -22.55
CA ILE A 153 16.23 -2.34 -21.73
C ILE A 153 15.78 -2.54 -20.26
N ALA A 154 14.86 -3.47 -20.01
CA ALA A 154 14.29 -3.76 -18.70
C ALA A 154 15.22 -4.45 -17.70
N ARG A 155 16.34 -5.05 -18.14
CA ARG A 155 17.28 -5.78 -17.24
C ARG A 155 18.03 -4.89 -16.25
N ASP A 156 18.19 -3.60 -16.57
CA ASP A 156 18.92 -2.64 -15.72
C ASP A 156 18.02 -1.96 -14.68
N PHE A 157 16.70 -2.17 -14.74
CA PHE A 157 15.74 -1.44 -13.92
C PHE A 157 15.05 -2.30 -12.88
N PHE A 158 14.91 -1.72 -11.71
CA PHE A 158 14.27 -2.32 -10.55
C PHE A 158 13.23 -1.36 -9.99
N PHE A 159 12.27 -1.89 -9.24
CA PHE A 159 11.35 -1.10 -8.46
C PHE A 159 11.29 -1.56 -7.02
N ARG A 160 10.86 -0.66 -6.14
CA ARG A 160 10.67 -0.89 -4.72
C ARG A 160 9.29 -0.41 -4.30
N LEU A 161 8.64 -1.17 -3.42
CA LEU A 161 7.35 -0.83 -2.85
C LEU A 161 7.52 -0.41 -1.39
N VAL A 162 7.10 0.82 -1.08
CA VAL A 162 7.16 1.38 0.27
C VAL A 162 5.75 1.76 0.72
N PHE A 163 5.32 1.27 1.88
CA PHE A 163 4.04 1.60 2.49
C PHE A 163 4.27 2.30 3.83
N ASN A 164 3.81 3.55 3.96
CA ASN A 164 4.01 4.36 5.18
C ASN A 164 5.48 4.39 5.67
N GLY A 165 6.44 4.37 4.75
CA GLY A 165 7.88 4.38 5.06
C GLY A 165 8.48 3.00 5.34
N ARG A 166 7.70 1.91 5.35
CA ARG A 166 8.20 0.53 5.46
C ARG A 166 8.36 -0.09 4.08
N ASP A 167 9.52 -0.70 3.83
CA ASP A 167 9.76 -1.47 2.61
C ASP A 167 8.96 -2.78 2.65
N LEU A 168 8.12 -3.00 1.65
CA LEU A 168 7.30 -4.20 1.50
C LEU A 168 7.62 -4.98 0.23
N THR A 169 8.73 -4.67 -0.45
CA THR A 169 9.09 -5.28 -1.75
C THR A 169 9.29 -6.80 -1.64
N ASN A 170 9.85 -7.26 -0.52
CA ASN A 170 10.01 -8.69 -0.20
C ASN A 170 8.68 -9.44 -0.01
N HIS A 171 7.57 -8.74 0.20
CA HIS A 171 6.24 -9.33 0.35
C HIS A 171 5.49 -9.44 -0.98
N ILE A 172 6.00 -8.87 -2.08
CA ILE A 172 5.36 -8.93 -3.38
C ILE A 172 5.43 -10.36 -3.92
N HIS A 173 4.28 -10.94 -4.25
CA HIS A 173 4.17 -12.36 -4.54
C HIS A 173 4.91 -12.80 -5.81
N PHE A 174 4.95 -11.95 -6.84
CA PHE A 174 5.62 -12.22 -8.13
C PHE A 174 7.10 -11.80 -8.14
N CYS A 175 7.61 -11.24 -7.03
CA CYS A 175 9.03 -10.90 -6.87
C CYS A 175 9.85 -12.03 -6.20
N LYS A 176 9.29 -13.24 -6.12
CA LYS A 176 9.97 -14.43 -5.58
C LYS A 176 11.07 -14.87 -6.56
N GLY A 177 12.30 -14.47 -6.27
CA GLY A 177 13.47 -14.64 -7.16
C GLY A 177 14.19 -13.31 -7.47
N ALA A 178 13.67 -12.19 -6.94
CA ALA A 178 14.33 -10.91 -7.03
C ALA A 178 15.76 -11.00 -6.48
N THR A 179 16.72 -10.57 -7.30
CA THR A 179 18.11 -10.38 -6.90
C THR A 179 18.10 -9.52 -5.64
N ILE A 180 18.56 -10.06 -4.52
CA ILE A 180 18.87 -9.27 -3.33
C ILE A 180 20.06 -8.40 -3.72
N ILE A 181 19.80 -7.29 -4.39
CA ILE A 181 20.77 -6.20 -4.42
C ILE A 181 20.59 -5.55 -3.07
N LEU A 182 21.32 -6.06 -2.08
CA LEU A 182 21.54 -5.34 -0.86
C LEU A 182 22.17 -4.03 -1.31
N MET A 183 21.43 -2.93 -1.25
CA MET A 183 22.04 -1.62 -1.40
C MET A 183 23.05 -1.51 -0.25
N HIS A 184 24.32 -1.80 -0.53
CA HIS A 184 25.41 -1.29 0.28
C HIS A 184 25.37 0.21 0.12
N GLN A 185 24.57 0.86 0.97
CA GLN A 185 24.49 2.29 1.00
C GLN A 185 25.87 2.76 1.47
N LEU A 186 26.70 3.23 0.53
CA LEU A 186 27.90 4.02 0.80
C LEU A 186 27.45 5.36 1.40
N ASN A 187 26.91 5.33 2.62
CA ASN A 187 26.75 6.53 3.43
C ASN A 187 28.13 6.92 3.97
N LYS A 188 28.96 7.51 3.09
CA LYS A 188 29.84 8.59 3.52
C LYS A 188 28.97 9.84 3.69
N CYS A 189 28.17 9.87 4.75
CA CYS A 189 27.71 11.15 5.26
C CYS A 189 28.90 11.77 5.99
N ASN A 190 29.72 12.53 5.27
CA ASN A 190 30.60 13.51 5.90
C ASN A 190 29.70 14.61 6.45
N VAL A 191 29.19 14.42 7.67
CA VAL A 191 28.66 15.53 8.46
C VAL A 191 29.88 16.34 8.91
N THR A 192 30.37 17.22 8.04
CA THR A 192 31.29 18.31 8.42
C THR A 192 30.47 19.51 8.85
N GLU A 193 29.58 19.33 9.82
CA GLU A 193 29.06 20.43 10.62
C GLU A 193 28.91 19.91 12.04
N ILE A 194 29.87 20.31 12.87
CA ILE A 194 29.91 20.05 14.31
C ILE A 194 28.99 21.08 14.96
N PRO A 195 27.86 20.68 15.60
CA PRO A 195 27.28 21.52 16.62
C PRO A 195 28.18 21.37 17.85
N HIS A 196 28.83 22.46 18.24
CA HIS A 196 29.58 22.51 19.48
C HIS A 196 28.69 22.08 20.65
N ASN A 197 29.24 21.21 21.50
CA ASN A 197 28.74 20.76 22.80
C ASN A 197 27.62 19.71 22.80
N ALA A 198 28.02 18.45 22.62
CA ALA A 198 27.41 17.32 23.34
C ALA A 198 28.47 16.23 23.58
N THR A 199 29.16 16.32 24.71
CA THR A 199 29.97 15.23 25.26
C THR A 199 29.05 14.09 25.68
N ASN A 200 28.78 13.17 24.75
CA ASN A 200 28.44 11.76 24.99
C ASN A 200 28.48 11.02 23.65
N SER A 201 29.67 10.55 23.28
CA SER A 201 29.91 9.69 22.12
C SER A 201 29.34 8.28 22.38
N GLN A 202 28.03 8.13 22.24
CA GLN A 202 27.44 6.84 21.91
C GLN A 202 27.38 6.76 20.39
N SER A 203 28.24 5.93 19.83
CA SER A 203 28.19 5.52 18.43
C SER A 203 26.85 4.83 18.16
N TRP A 204 25.89 5.59 17.62
CA TRP A 204 24.66 5.03 17.06
C TRP A 204 25.01 4.36 15.74
N THR A 205 25.47 3.10 15.81
CA THR A 205 25.47 2.21 14.64
C THR A 205 24.02 1.94 14.25
N LYS A 206 23.43 2.83 13.44
CA LYS A 206 22.14 2.57 12.77
C LYS A 206 22.32 1.28 11.96
N LYS A 207 21.86 0.16 12.51
CA LYS A 207 21.79 -1.14 11.85
C LYS A 207 20.97 -0.94 10.57
N GLN A 208 21.66 -0.83 9.44
CA GLN A 208 21.01 -0.56 8.15
C GLN A 208 20.14 -1.78 7.82
N SER A 209 18.83 -1.58 7.71
CA SER A 209 17.91 -2.62 7.27
C SER A 209 18.18 -2.94 5.79
N PRO A 210 18.15 -4.21 5.37
CA PRO A 210 18.29 -4.58 3.97
C PRO A 210 17.19 -3.90 3.13
N VAL A 211 17.58 -3.33 1.99
CA VAL A 211 16.65 -2.78 0.99
C VAL A 211 16.38 -3.87 -0.04
N TYR A 212 15.12 -4.05 -0.41
CA TYR A 212 14.70 -5.05 -1.38
C TYR A 212 14.31 -4.37 -2.70
N LEU A 213 14.83 -4.88 -3.82
CA LEU A 213 14.57 -4.37 -5.16
C LEU A 213 13.98 -5.50 -6.01
N CYS A 214 12.88 -5.25 -6.70
CA CYS A 214 12.25 -6.20 -7.61
C CYS A 214 12.52 -5.80 -9.07
N PRO A 215 12.93 -6.72 -9.97
CA PRO A 215 13.09 -6.40 -11.38
C PRO A 215 11.80 -5.86 -11.99
N ILE A 216 11.88 -4.82 -12.82
CA ILE A 216 10.67 -4.26 -13.47
C ILE A 216 10.01 -5.28 -14.41
N GLU A 217 10.79 -6.18 -15.01
CA GLU A 217 10.26 -7.28 -15.83
C GLU A 217 9.23 -8.13 -15.07
N SER A 218 9.37 -8.28 -13.74
CA SER A 218 8.45 -9.07 -12.93
C SER A 218 7.04 -8.48 -12.88
N ILE A 219 6.89 -7.15 -12.75
CA ILE A 219 5.57 -6.53 -12.72
C ILE A 219 4.94 -6.46 -14.12
N ILE A 220 5.76 -6.31 -15.16
CA ILE A 220 5.31 -6.36 -16.57
C ILE A 220 4.77 -7.76 -16.88
N ARG A 221 5.55 -8.82 -16.59
CA ARG A 221 5.15 -10.21 -16.78
C ARG A 221 3.90 -10.54 -15.98
N PHE A 222 3.83 -10.09 -14.72
CA PHE A 222 2.65 -10.26 -13.90
C PHE A 222 1.40 -9.65 -14.55
N LEU A 223 1.48 -8.41 -15.06
CA LEU A 223 0.33 -7.74 -15.68
C LEU A 223 -0.13 -8.40 -16.99
N HIS A 224 0.81 -8.91 -17.78
CA HIS A 224 0.51 -9.51 -19.09
C HIS A 224 0.08 -10.98 -19.01
N ASP A 225 0.79 -11.79 -18.23
CA ASP A 225 0.65 -13.24 -18.26
C ASP A 225 -0.16 -13.76 -17.07
N ASP A 226 0.11 -13.22 -15.88
CA ASP A 226 -0.37 -13.83 -14.63
C ASP A 226 -1.63 -13.16 -14.06
N TYR A 227 -1.93 -11.92 -14.45
CA TYR A 227 -2.93 -11.07 -13.79
C TYR A 227 -4.34 -11.67 -13.77
N PHE A 228 -4.72 -12.30 -14.88
CA PHE A 228 -6.06 -12.85 -15.07
C PHE A 228 -6.16 -14.36 -14.85
N LEU A 229 -5.07 -15.03 -14.43
CA LEU A 229 -5.05 -16.48 -14.23
C LEU A 229 -6.10 -16.95 -13.22
N SER A 230 -6.35 -16.19 -12.16
CA SER A 230 -7.37 -16.54 -11.15
C SER A 230 -8.81 -16.50 -11.66
N PHE A 231 -9.04 -15.96 -12.86
CA PHE A 231 -10.35 -15.86 -13.50
C PHE A 231 -10.51 -16.81 -14.69
N ASN A 232 -9.46 -17.55 -15.07
CA ASN A 232 -9.44 -18.31 -16.32
C ASN A 232 -9.82 -17.44 -17.54
N ALA A 233 -9.26 -16.22 -17.58
CA ALA A 233 -9.52 -15.23 -18.63
C ALA A 233 -8.20 -14.64 -19.14
N SER A 234 -8.21 -14.09 -20.36
CA SER A 234 -7.04 -13.44 -20.97
C SER A 234 -7.08 -11.92 -20.90
N ASN A 235 -8.24 -11.35 -20.56
CA ASN A 235 -8.44 -9.91 -20.55
C ASN A 235 -9.48 -9.50 -19.51
N PHE A 236 -9.50 -8.20 -19.22
CA PHE A 236 -10.36 -7.61 -18.20
C PHE A 236 -11.85 -7.81 -18.47
N LYS A 237 -12.28 -7.69 -19.74
CA LYS A 237 -13.70 -7.80 -20.11
C LYS A 237 -14.23 -9.20 -19.79
N ASP A 238 -13.49 -10.23 -20.19
CA ASP A 238 -13.87 -11.63 -19.94
C ASP A 238 -13.78 -11.97 -18.45
N ALA A 239 -12.76 -11.47 -17.75
CA ALA A 239 -12.62 -11.68 -16.30
C ALA A 239 -13.78 -11.07 -15.49
N CYS A 240 -14.38 -9.97 -15.97
CA CYS A 240 -15.58 -9.37 -15.38
C CYS A 240 -16.87 -10.11 -15.75
N ALA A 241 -16.95 -10.69 -16.95
CA ALA A 241 -18.17 -11.36 -17.44
C ALA A 241 -18.51 -12.64 -16.68
N ILE A 242 -17.52 -13.28 -16.04
CA ILE A 242 -17.68 -14.55 -15.29
C ILE A 242 -18.45 -14.37 -13.96
N HIS A 243 -18.73 -13.12 -13.54
CA HIS A 243 -19.37 -12.81 -12.27
C HIS A 243 -20.73 -12.08 -12.38
N ASN A 244 -21.41 -12.18 -13.53
CA ASN A 244 -22.82 -11.77 -13.66
C ASN A 244 -23.78 -12.92 -13.37
#